data_AF-A0A511J918-F1
#
_entry.id   AF-A0A511J918-F1
#
_cell.length_a   1.000
_cell.length_b   1.000
_cell.length_c   1.000
_cell.angle_alpha   90.00
_cell.angle_beta   90.00
_cell.angle_gamma   90.00
#
_symmetry.space_group_name_H-M   'P 1'
#
loop_
_entity.id
_entity.type
_entity.pdbx_description
1 polymer ?
#
loop_
_entity_poly.entity_id
_entity_poly.type
_entity_poly.pdbx_seq_one_letter_code
_entity_poly.pdbx_strand_id
1 'polypeptide(L)'
;MSRRPLSPATALGLATAALLALAACSDDAAPADHDDTAVTADATTAPDPADETGTETDEDPDTAPAGAVVAGTGRYAIGTDLPYGGYQLHGEPAEQPAGCTWSIEDADGEVQFDDQGSYAFLTDVPEFVTFVTDGCPDWEQFE
;
A
#
# COMPACT_ATOMS: atom_id res chain seq x y z
N MET A 1 -41.22 3.35 -33.75
CA MET A 1 -40.31 2.70 -34.72
C MET A 1 -39.04 2.39 -33.96
N SER A 2 -38.86 1.15 -33.52
CA SER A 2 -37.96 0.14 -34.12
C SER A 2 -36.49 0.41 -33.82
N ARG A 3 -35.64 -0.50 -33.34
CA ARG A 3 -35.72 -1.94 -32.98
C ARG A 3 -34.48 -2.24 -32.12
N ARG A 4 -34.59 -3.36 -31.40
CA ARG A 4 -33.69 -4.03 -30.44
C ARG A 4 -32.21 -4.28 -30.89
N PRO A 5 -31.33 -4.61 -29.92
CA PRO A 5 -29.89 -4.83 -30.08
C PRO A 5 -29.50 -6.21 -30.67
N LEU A 6 -28.32 -6.27 -31.29
CA LEU A 6 -27.57 -7.45 -31.75
C LEU A 6 -26.08 -7.15 -31.50
N SER A 7 -25.18 -8.02 -31.06
CA SER A 7 -25.20 -9.42 -30.63
C SER A 7 -23.85 -9.71 -29.94
N PRO A 8 -23.78 -10.61 -28.95
CA PRO A 8 -22.53 -11.20 -28.49
C PRO A 8 -22.23 -12.48 -29.29
N ALA A 9 -21.06 -12.59 -29.92
CA ALA A 9 -20.63 -13.83 -30.57
C ALA A 9 -19.11 -13.86 -30.84
N THR A 10 -18.32 -14.42 -29.92
CA THR A 10 -17.14 -15.27 -30.21
C THR A 10 -16.74 -15.93 -28.89
N ALA A 11 -17.17 -17.15 -28.56
CA ALA A 11 -16.81 -18.46 -29.10
C ALA A 11 -15.37 -18.92 -28.77
N LEU A 12 -15.33 -19.94 -27.91
CA LEU A 12 -14.49 -21.14 -27.99
C LEU A 12 -12.97 -21.03 -27.76
N GLY A 13 -12.56 -21.54 -26.59
CA GLY A 13 -11.73 -22.73 -26.56
C GLY A 13 -10.26 -22.54 -26.21
N LEU A 14 -9.84 -23.10 -25.07
CA LEU A 14 -8.83 -24.16 -25.02
C LEU A 14 -8.70 -24.69 -23.59
N ALA A 15 -9.15 -25.93 -23.41
CA ALA A 15 -8.78 -26.75 -22.28
C ALA A 15 -7.30 -27.08 -22.38
N THR A 16 -6.54 -26.80 -21.32
CA THR A 16 -5.24 -27.45 -21.10
C THR A 16 -5.22 -27.99 -19.67
N ALA A 17 -5.36 -29.32 -19.59
CA ALA A 17 -5.03 -30.08 -18.40
C ALA A 17 -3.51 -30.12 -18.22
N ALA A 18 -3.03 -30.03 -16.98
CA ALA A 18 -1.99 -30.93 -16.47
C ALA A 18 -1.68 -30.63 -15.00
N LEU A 19 -1.92 -31.65 -14.19
CA LEU A 19 -1.34 -31.87 -12.87
C LEU A 19 0.17 -31.66 -12.87
N LEU A 20 0.70 -30.98 -11.85
CA LEU A 20 2.03 -31.22 -11.31
C LEU A 20 1.96 -31.15 -9.78
N ALA A 21 1.88 -32.35 -9.19
CA ALA A 21 2.17 -32.61 -7.80
C ALA A 21 3.70 -32.69 -7.63
N LEU A 22 4.28 -31.79 -6.84
CA LEU A 22 5.61 -31.89 -6.21
C LEU A 22 5.55 -30.95 -5.00
N ALA A 23 6.03 -31.24 -3.81
CA ALA A 23 6.56 -32.44 -3.19
C ALA A 23 6.44 -32.19 -1.68
N ALA A 24 6.06 -33.21 -0.93
CA ALA A 24 6.24 -33.18 0.51
C ALA A 24 7.75 -33.10 0.82
N CYS A 25 8.15 -32.07 1.57
CA CYS A 25 9.35 -32.13 2.40
C CYS A 25 8.88 -31.90 3.84
N SER A 26 8.87 -32.97 4.61
CA SER A 26 8.84 -32.96 6.07
C SER A 26 10.27 -33.27 6.52
N ASP A 27 10.85 -32.42 7.36
CA ASP A 27 12.00 -32.67 8.25
C ASP A 27 12.10 -31.40 9.11
N ASP A 28 11.59 -31.35 10.35
CA ASP A 28 12.14 -31.96 11.58
C ASP A 28 13.57 -31.51 11.89
N ALA A 29 13.69 -30.48 12.72
CA ALA A 29 14.88 -30.24 13.53
C ALA A 29 14.51 -29.47 14.81
N ALA A 30 14.92 -30.06 15.92
CA ALA A 30 14.64 -29.76 17.31
C ALA A 30 14.94 -28.32 17.79
N PRO A 31 14.35 -27.91 18.94
CA PRO A 31 14.64 -26.64 19.58
C PRO A 31 16.06 -26.66 20.18
N ALA A 32 16.84 -25.62 19.88
CA ALA A 32 18.03 -25.30 20.65
C ALA A 32 17.63 -24.31 21.76
N ASP A 33 17.63 -24.81 22.99
CA ASP A 33 17.81 -24.03 24.21
C ASP A 33 18.93 -22.99 24.02
N HIS A 34 18.63 -21.73 24.34
CA HIS A 34 19.64 -20.75 24.72
C HIS A 34 19.36 -20.32 26.15
N ASP A 35 20.16 -20.91 27.03
CA ASP A 35 20.33 -20.60 28.43
C ASP A 35 21.06 -19.26 28.59
N ASP A 36 20.54 -18.47 29.54
CA ASP A 36 21.21 -17.47 30.35
C ASP A 36 22.36 -16.62 29.76
N THR A 37 22.10 -15.33 29.66
CA THR A 37 23.02 -14.38 30.31
C THR A 37 22.26 -13.17 30.84
N ALA A 38 21.89 -13.26 32.12
CA ALA A 38 21.57 -12.09 32.93
C ALA A 38 22.79 -11.17 33.01
N VAL A 39 22.68 -9.97 32.43
CA VAL A 39 23.51 -8.82 32.80
C VAL A 39 22.59 -7.75 33.35
N THR A 40 22.42 -7.77 34.66
CA THR A 40 22.09 -6.59 35.45
C THR A 40 23.31 -5.67 35.49
N ALA A 41 23.17 -4.48 34.92
CA ALA A 41 23.92 -3.31 35.34
C ALA A 41 23.01 -2.09 35.23
N ASP A 42 22.49 -1.72 36.40
CA ASP A 42 21.90 -0.42 36.73
C ASP A 42 22.91 0.69 36.43
N ALA A 43 22.51 1.67 35.64
CA ALA A 43 23.13 2.99 35.64
C ALA A 43 22.08 4.04 35.27
N THR A 44 21.42 4.55 36.31
CA THR A 44 20.79 5.87 36.30
C THR A 44 21.77 6.91 35.75
N THR A 45 21.43 7.56 34.64
CA THR A 45 21.96 8.88 34.26
C THR A 45 20.92 9.56 33.38
N ALA A 46 20.08 10.37 34.03
CA ALA A 46 19.44 11.49 33.36
C ALA A 46 20.50 12.57 33.13
N PRO A 47 20.50 13.18 31.93
CA PRO A 47 20.43 14.62 31.88
C PRO A 47 19.26 15.11 31.00
N ASP A 48 18.68 16.18 31.52
CA ASP A 48 17.88 17.29 30.98
C ASP A 48 17.71 17.46 29.45
N PRO A 49 16.64 18.17 29.03
CA PRO A 49 16.10 18.24 27.69
C PRO A 49 16.78 19.32 26.82
N ALA A 50 16.34 19.34 25.56
CA ALA A 50 16.74 20.21 24.46
C ALA A 50 17.84 19.62 23.57
N ASP A 51 17.40 18.86 22.57
CA ASP A 51 17.89 19.12 21.22
C ASP A 51 16.66 19.26 20.32
N GLU A 52 16.20 20.50 20.19
CA GLU A 52 15.40 20.91 19.05
C GLU A 52 16.32 20.87 17.83
N THR A 53 16.54 19.67 17.28
CA THR A 53 17.00 19.56 15.90
C THR A 53 15.77 19.78 15.03
N GLY A 54 15.37 21.05 14.94
CA GLY A 54 14.61 21.53 13.79
C GLY A 54 15.38 21.06 12.57
N THR A 55 14.80 20.11 11.85
CA THR A 55 15.24 19.84 10.49
C THR A 55 14.91 21.11 9.74
N GLU A 56 15.91 21.96 9.55
CA GLU A 56 15.87 23.04 8.58
C GLU A 56 15.67 22.34 7.23
N THR A 57 14.41 22.15 6.87
CA THR A 57 14.02 21.84 5.51
C THR A 57 14.43 23.07 4.73
N ASP A 58 15.53 22.97 3.99
CA ASP A 58 15.77 23.83 2.84
C ASP A 58 14.55 23.67 1.93
N GLU A 59 13.53 24.50 2.16
CA GLU A 59 12.35 24.61 1.32
C GLU A 59 12.83 25.16 -0.02
N ASP A 60 13.14 24.25 -0.94
CA ASP A 60 13.21 24.56 -2.36
C ASP A 60 11.83 25.17 -2.73
N PRO A 61 11.76 26.44 -3.16
CA PRO A 61 10.50 27.12 -3.41
C PRO A 61 9.72 26.56 -4.62
N ASP A 62 10.29 25.59 -5.33
CA ASP A 62 9.59 24.80 -6.36
C ASP A 62 9.06 23.45 -5.81
N THR A 63 9.31 23.11 -4.55
CA THR A 63 8.70 21.95 -3.86
C THR A 63 7.38 22.39 -3.22
N ALA A 64 6.26 21.94 -3.80
CA ALA A 64 4.94 22.10 -3.17
C ALA A 64 5.01 21.58 -1.72
N PRO A 65 4.29 22.19 -0.76
CA PRO A 65 4.31 21.72 0.62
C PRO A 65 3.93 20.23 0.61
N ALA A 66 4.84 19.37 1.04
CA ALA A 66 4.63 17.94 1.06
C ALA A 66 3.33 17.66 1.84
N GLY A 67 2.33 17.10 1.15
CA GLY A 67 1.08 16.69 1.77
C GLY A 67 1.31 15.51 2.71
N ALA A 68 0.23 14.89 3.19
CA ALA A 68 0.34 13.68 4.02
C ALA A 68 1.18 12.60 3.30
N VAL A 69 2.17 12.04 4.00
CA VAL A 69 2.93 10.87 3.55
C VAL A 69 2.37 9.63 4.22
N VAL A 70 2.11 8.61 3.42
CA VAL A 70 1.42 7.37 3.82
C VAL A 70 2.30 6.20 3.47
N ALA A 71 2.36 5.21 4.36
CA ALA A 71 3.11 3.98 4.07
C ALA A 71 2.60 3.31 2.77
N GLY A 72 3.53 2.78 1.99
CA GLY A 72 3.22 2.19 0.68
C GLY A 72 2.50 0.85 0.69
N THR A 73 2.28 0.23 1.85
CA THR A 73 1.50 -1.00 1.96
C THR A 73 0.59 -0.93 3.18
N GLY A 74 -0.69 -1.16 2.96
CA GLY A 74 -1.69 -1.13 4.02
C GLY A 74 -3.12 -1.05 3.51
N ARG A 75 -4.03 -0.94 4.48
CA ARG A 75 -5.44 -0.61 4.26
C ARG A 75 -5.75 0.63 5.09
N TYR A 76 -6.36 1.63 4.48
CA TYR A 76 -6.57 2.94 5.07
C TYR A 76 -8.00 3.40 4.86
N ALA A 77 -8.69 3.79 5.92
CA ALA A 77 -10.01 4.39 5.84
C ALA A 77 -9.92 5.80 5.24
N ILE A 78 -10.60 6.00 4.12
CA ILE A 78 -10.66 7.29 3.42
C ILE A 78 -11.45 8.29 4.27
N GLY A 79 -10.95 9.50 4.41
CA GLY A 79 -11.50 10.56 5.26
C GLY A 79 -11.17 10.42 6.75
N THR A 80 -10.61 9.29 7.20
CA THR A 80 -10.24 9.06 8.61
C THR A 80 -8.73 8.87 8.76
N ASP A 81 -8.17 7.82 8.14
CA ASP A 81 -6.73 7.56 8.14
C ASP A 81 -6.03 8.42 7.09
N LEU A 82 -6.71 8.63 5.95
CA LEU A 82 -6.22 9.45 4.83
C LEU A 82 -7.19 10.59 4.54
N PRO A 83 -6.73 11.86 4.51
CA PRO A 83 -7.56 12.94 4.01
C PRO A 83 -7.90 12.74 2.53
N TYR A 84 -9.03 13.30 2.10
CA TYR A 84 -9.37 13.37 0.68
C TYR A 84 -8.32 14.17 -0.10
N GLY A 85 -8.06 13.79 -1.35
CA GLY A 85 -7.10 14.44 -2.25
C GLY A 85 -6.43 13.45 -3.20
N GLY A 86 -5.57 13.98 -4.07
CA GLY A 86 -4.69 13.22 -4.96
C GLY A 86 -3.42 12.75 -4.25
N TYR A 87 -3.08 11.49 -4.46
CA TYR A 87 -1.88 10.84 -3.95
C TYR A 87 -1.06 10.27 -5.10
N GLN A 88 0.25 10.45 -5.04
CA GLN A 88 1.21 9.89 -5.99
C GLN A 88 2.20 9.00 -5.26
N LEU A 89 2.73 7.99 -5.95
CA LEU A 89 3.84 7.22 -5.42
C LEU A 89 5.06 8.12 -5.23
N HIS A 90 5.70 8.04 -4.08
CA HIS A 90 6.92 8.76 -3.76
C HIS A 90 8.07 8.24 -4.64
N GLY A 91 8.80 9.17 -5.25
CA GLY A 91 9.88 8.88 -6.20
C GLY A 91 9.57 9.33 -7.64
N GLU A 92 10.30 8.79 -8.62
CA GLU A 92 10.12 9.17 -10.03
C GLU A 92 8.74 8.71 -10.56
N PRO A 93 7.86 9.62 -10.99
CA PRO A 93 6.44 9.35 -11.21
C PRO A 93 6.12 8.59 -12.52
N ALA A 94 7.12 8.05 -13.20
CA ALA A 94 6.97 7.62 -14.59
C ALA A 94 6.18 6.32 -14.75
N GLU A 95 6.36 5.35 -13.85
CA GLU A 95 5.75 4.01 -13.97
C GLU A 95 5.44 3.42 -12.60
N GLN A 96 4.31 2.71 -12.47
CA GLN A 96 3.98 1.93 -11.28
C GLN A 96 5.03 0.82 -11.09
N PRO A 97 5.68 0.72 -9.93
CA PRO A 97 6.69 -0.31 -9.69
C PRO A 97 6.14 -1.71 -9.86
N ALA A 98 6.97 -2.65 -10.31
CA ALA A 98 6.56 -4.04 -10.45
C ALA A 98 6.16 -4.63 -9.09
N GLY A 99 4.94 -5.15 -9.00
CA GLY A 99 4.39 -5.71 -7.76
C GLY A 99 3.72 -4.69 -6.83
N CYS A 100 3.75 -3.40 -7.16
CA CYS A 100 2.88 -2.42 -6.54
C CYS A 100 1.47 -2.60 -7.08
N THR A 101 0.51 -2.83 -6.20
CA THR A 101 -0.92 -2.84 -6.52
C THR A 101 -1.68 -1.92 -5.59
N TRP A 102 -2.75 -1.31 -6.06
CA TRP A 102 -3.66 -0.54 -5.21
C TRP A 102 -5.11 -0.61 -5.69
N SER A 103 -6.02 -0.45 -4.75
CA SER A 103 -7.46 -0.41 -5.01
C SER A 103 -8.19 0.53 -4.05
N ILE A 104 -9.36 0.99 -4.49
CA ILE A 104 -10.37 1.65 -3.67
C ILE A 104 -11.54 0.69 -3.53
N GLU A 105 -11.90 0.38 -2.29
CA GLU A 105 -12.97 -0.54 -1.94
C GLU A 105 -14.12 0.19 -1.27
N ASP A 106 -15.31 -0.40 -1.40
CA ASP A 106 -16.50 -0.01 -0.64
C ASP A 106 -16.56 -0.65 0.76
N ALA A 107 -17.66 -0.38 1.47
CA ALA A 107 -17.88 -0.85 2.84
C ALA A 107 -18.04 -2.37 2.96
N ASP A 108 -18.37 -3.04 1.86
CA ASP A 108 -18.47 -4.50 1.79
C ASP A 108 -17.13 -5.14 1.36
N GLY A 109 -16.12 -4.31 1.02
CA GLY A 109 -14.82 -4.73 0.54
C GLY A 109 -14.80 -5.05 -0.96
N GLU A 110 -15.80 -4.61 -1.72
CA GLU A 110 -15.83 -4.75 -3.17
C GLU A 110 -14.94 -3.68 -3.81
N VAL A 111 -14.07 -4.09 -4.74
CA VAL A 111 -13.17 -3.19 -5.46
C VAL A 111 -13.99 -2.36 -6.45
N GLN A 112 -13.96 -1.04 -6.26
CA GLN A 112 -14.59 -0.07 -7.14
C GLN A 112 -13.61 0.46 -8.19
N PHE A 113 -12.34 0.62 -7.81
CA PHE A 113 -11.25 1.08 -8.68
C PHE A 113 -9.94 0.38 -8.30
N ASP A 114 -9.09 0.05 -9.27
CA ASP A 114 -7.77 -0.55 -9.03
C ASP A 114 -6.75 -0.19 -10.13
N ASP A 115 -5.47 -0.20 -9.75
CA ASP A 115 -4.28 -0.25 -10.61
C ASP A 115 -4.28 0.66 -11.85
N GLN A 116 -4.54 1.94 -11.63
CA GLN A 116 -4.48 2.98 -12.68
C GLN A 116 -3.14 3.72 -12.75
N GLY A 117 -2.05 3.08 -12.33
CA GLY A 117 -0.68 3.62 -12.40
C GLY A 117 -0.20 4.20 -11.08
N SER A 118 0.63 5.25 -11.14
CA SER A 118 1.33 5.86 -10.01
C SER A 118 0.52 6.90 -9.23
N TYR A 119 -0.78 7.05 -9.52
CA TYR A 119 -1.66 8.08 -8.96
C TYR A 119 -2.98 7.46 -8.47
N ALA A 120 -3.47 7.95 -7.32
CA ALA A 120 -4.78 7.62 -6.77
C ALA A 120 -5.50 8.90 -6.33
N PHE A 121 -6.81 8.97 -6.57
CA PHE A 121 -7.63 10.13 -6.17
C PHE A 121 -8.67 9.70 -5.14
N LEU A 122 -8.46 10.10 -3.90
CA LEU A 122 -9.35 9.78 -2.79
C LEU A 122 -10.38 10.90 -2.65
N THR A 123 -11.62 10.62 -3.01
CA THR A 123 -12.69 11.62 -3.08
C THR A 123 -13.82 11.28 -2.11
N ASP A 124 -14.64 12.27 -1.78
CA ASP A 124 -15.82 12.08 -0.92
C ASP A 124 -16.98 11.48 -1.72
N VAL A 125 -16.75 10.28 -2.27
CA VAL A 125 -17.80 9.45 -2.85
C VAL A 125 -18.27 8.50 -1.76
N PRO A 126 -19.59 8.45 -1.45
CA PRO A 126 -20.09 7.66 -0.32
C PRO A 126 -19.75 6.16 -0.38
N GLU A 127 -19.50 5.64 -1.58
CA GLU A 127 -19.15 4.24 -1.81
C GLU A 127 -17.65 3.96 -1.72
N PHE A 128 -16.77 4.97 -1.63
CA PHE A 128 -15.32 4.78 -1.51
C PHE A 128 -14.91 4.98 -0.06
N VAL A 129 -14.60 3.88 0.62
CA VAL A 129 -14.34 3.94 2.07
C VAL A 129 -12.96 3.45 2.45
N THR A 130 -12.34 2.57 1.66
CA THR A 130 -11.02 2.01 1.98
C THR A 130 -10.10 2.15 0.79
N PHE A 131 -8.90 2.69 1.02
CA PHE A 131 -7.78 2.60 0.11
C PHE A 131 -6.88 1.44 0.53
N VAL A 132 -6.60 0.52 -0.39
CA VAL A 132 -5.74 -0.63 -0.17
C VAL A 132 -4.55 -0.53 -1.10
N THR A 133 -3.35 -0.75 -0.58
CA THR A 133 -2.13 -0.75 -1.37
C THR A 133 -1.19 -1.84 -0.87
N ASP A 134 -0.51 -2.53 -1.78
CA ASP A 134 0.40 -3.63 -1.50
C ASP A 134 1.61 -3.56 -2.41
N GLY A 135 2.81 -3.72 -1.84
CA GLY A 135 4.07 -3.71 -2.59
C GLY A 135 4.46 -2.36 -3.19
N CYS A 136 3.76 -1.28 -2.84
CA CYS A 136 4.07 0.06 -3.33
C CYS A 136 5.09 0.78 -2.44
N PRO A 137 5.86 1.73 -3.00
CA PRO A 137 6.50 2.80 -2.24
C PRO A 137 5.48 3.64 -1.49
N ASP A 138 5.96 4.47 -0.56
CA ASP A 138 5.12 5.41 0.16
C ASP A 138 4.33 6.32 -0.79
N TRP A 139 3.15 6.74 -0.37
CA TRP A 139 2.30 7.66 -1.10
C TRP A 139 2.44 9.06 -0.54
N GLU A 140 2.49 10.05 -1.42
CA GLU A 140 2.58 11.48 -1.08
C GLU A 140 1.38 12.21 -1.67
N GLN A 141 0.69 12.99 -0.84
CA GLN A 141 -0.40 13.85 -1.30
C GLN A 141 0.16 15.08 -2.05
N PHE A 142 -0.42 15.41 -3.20
CA PHE A 142 0.11 16.46 -4.11
C PHE A 142 -0.90 17.57 -4.49
N GLU A 143 -1.97 17.75 -3.71
CA GLU A 143 -3.03 18.75 -3.96
C GLU A 143 -3.28 19.70 -2.79
#